data_AF-A0A2D8YYA3-F1
#
_entry.id   AF-A0A2D8YYA3-F1
#
_cell.length_a   1.000
_cell.length_b   1.000
_cell.length_c   1.000
_cell.angle_alpha   90.00
_cell.angle_beta   90.00
_cell.angle_gamma   90.00
#
_symmetry.space_group_name_H-M   'P 1'
#
loop_
_entity.id
_entity.type
_entity.pdbx_description
1 polymer ?
#
loop_
_entity_poly.entity_id
_entity_poly.type
_entity_poly.pdbx_seq_one_letter_code
_entity_poly.pdbx_strand_id
1 'polypeptide(L)'
;MATDISAATAAHLNLSGGRAVTQARTALNIERSAIRTPSRPTPDSFGLSLDARRGITLSAVDAETAVSRATAAGTEIRNQLRTLEQQLTTAMNGSLVSPRTALLIDETRVSRLNIHTAAGRTLTAIDRLVAGAETGRVNLISSAQGRVTIQTTEFGGRVTVRALPLDSQGLDLTGISALTESQATEARTRVRLALQTVESRLSSLAALGGTLEFRSGTAQPFVEIGNEEFFAGAVRGRLVNLRA
;
A
#
# COMPACT_ATOMS: atom_id res chain seq x y z
N MET A 1 -53.06 -46.80 31.46
CA MET A 1 -51.89 -47.16 30.63
C MET A 1 -51.38 -45.90 29.92
N ALA A 2 -50.74 -44.98 30.64
CA ALA A 2 -50.22 -43.73 30.09
C ALA A 2 -49.00 -43.23 30.91
N THR A 3 -48.07 -44.13 31.21
CA THR A 3 -46.94 -43.81 32.10
C THR A 3 -45.57 -44.33 31.64
N ASP A 4 -45.45 -44.90 30.45
CA ASP A 4 -44.18 -45.51 29.99
C ASP A 4 -43.48 -44.79 28.82
N ILE A 5 -44.08 -43.74 28.23
CA ILE A 5 -43.47 -43.03 27.08
C ILE A 5 -42.50 -41.93 27.53
N SER A 6 -42.65 -41.40 28.75
CA SER A 6 -41.82 -40.30 29.27
C SER A 6 -40.45 -40.73 29.79
N ALA A 7 -40.26 -42.00 30.16
CA ALA A 7 -38.96 -42.49 30.65
C ALA A 7 -38.00 -42.83 29.49
N ALA A 8 -38.51 -43.36 28.39
CA ALA A 8 -37.69 -43.73 27.21
C ALA A 8 -37.16 -42.49 26.46
N THR A 9 -37.91 -41.39 26.43
CA THR A 9 -37.49 -40.13 25.80
C THR A 9 -36.46 -39.36 26.64
N ALA A 10 -36.53 -39.45 27.97
CA ALA A 10 -35.51 -38.86 28.86
C ALA A 10 -34.16 -39.63 28.81
N ALA A 11 -34.19 -40.95 28.62
CA ALA A 11 -32.97 -41.76 28.47
C ALA A 11 -32.25 -41.50 27.13
N HIS A 12 -33.00 -41.29 26.04
CA HIS A 12 -32.43 -41.03 24.72
C HIS A 12 -31.74 -39.66 24.60
N LEU A 13 -32.27 -38.63 25.28
CA LEU A 13 -31.67 -37.29 25.33
C LEU A 13 -30.38 -37.25 26.17
N ASN A 14 -30.31 -38.02 27.27
CA ASN A 14 -29.12 -38.09 28.12
C ASN A 14 -27.95 -38.85 27.47
N LEU A 15 -28.24 -39.87 26.66
CA LEU A 15 -27.20 -40.61 25.92
C LEU A 15 -26.61 -39.81 24.75
N SER A 16 -27.38 -38.94 24.10
CA SER A 16 -26.86 -38.00 23.11
C SER A 16 -25.98 -36.91 23.74
N GLY A 17 -26.31 -36.44 24.95
CA GLY A 17 -25.50 -35.48 25.69
C GLY A 17 -24.16 -36.06 26.13
N GLY A 18 -24.14 -37.29 26.65
CA GLY A 18 -22.92 -37.95 27.11
C GLY A 18 -21.91 -38.23 25.99
N ARG A 19 -22.38 -38.64 24.79
CA ARG A 19 -21.50 -38.84 23.63
C ARG A 19 -21.01 -37.54 23.02
N ALA A 20 -21.83 -36.48 22.98
CA ALA A 20 -21.40 -35.16 22.53
C ALA A 20 -20.36 -34.54 23.48
N VAL A 21 -20.52 -34.70 24.80
CA VAL A 21 -19.56 -34.22 25.80
C VAL A 21 -18.26 -35.03 25.77
N THR A 22 -18.34 -36.34 25.50
CA THR A 22 -17.14 -37.19 25.37
C THR A 22 -16.38 -36.90 24.07
N GLN A 23 -17.07 -36.69 22.95
CA GLN A 23 -16.46 -36.25 21.68
C GLN A 23 -15.87 -34.83 21.76
N ALA A 24 -16.53 -33.91 22.48
CA ALA A 24 -15.98 -32.59 22.75
C ALA A 24 -14.72 -32.68 23.63
N ARG A 25 -14.68 -33.58 24.62
CA ARG A 25 -13.49 -33.81 25.46
C ARG A 25 -12.34 -34.50 24.71
N THR A 26 -12.61 -35.43 23.80
CA THR A 26 -11.54 -35.99 22.94
C THR A 26 -11.05 -35.00 21.89
N ALA A 27 -11.91 -34.11 21.35
CA ALA A 27 -11.46 -32.99 20.51
C ALA A 27 -10.57 -32.00 21.29
N LEU A 28 -10.94 -31.66 22.54
CA LEU A 28 -10.17 -30.77 23.42
C LEU A 28 -8.84 -31.37 23.89
N ASN A 29 -8.74 -32.70 24.04
CA ASN A 29 -7.49 -33.35 24.44
C ASN A 29 -6.55 -33.64 23.26
N ILE A 30 -7.06 -33.79 22.03
CA ILE A 30 -6.22 -33.90 20.83
C ILE A 30 -5.63 -32.52 20.45
N GLU A 31 -6.27 -31.41 20.80
CA GLU A 31 -5.69 -30.06 20.67
C GLU A 31 -4.59 -29.73 21.69
N ARG A 32 -4.43 -30.54 22.76
CA ARG A 32 -3.43 -30.29 23.83
C ARG A 32 -2.12 -31.05 23.70
N SER A 33 -1.88 -31.74 22.59
CA SER A 33 -0.55 -32.26 22.25
C SER A 33 0.14 -31.38 21.21
N ALA A 34 0.97 -30.48 21.74
CA ALA A 34 2.02 -29.72 21.05
C ALA A 34 1.56 -28.73 19.95
N ILE A 35 0.59 -27.87 20.25
CA ILE A 35 0.63 -26.52 19.68
C ILE A 35 1.82 -25.83 20.34
N ARG A 36 2.95 -25.75 19.62
CA ARG A 36 4.03 -24.82 19.97
C ARG A 36 3.35 -23.49 20.22
N THR A 37 3.38 -23.00 21.45
CA THR A 37 2.90 -21.67 21.80
C THR A 37 3.43 -20.73 20.74
N PRO A 38 2.59 -20.13 19.86
CA PRO A 38 3.08 -19.05 19.05
C PRO A 38 3.51 -18.01 20.07
N SER A 39 4.83 -17.77 20.17
CA SER A 39 5.37 -16.70 20.98
C SER A 39 4.57 -15.47 20.60
N ARG A 40 3.65 -15.05 21.47
CA ARG A 40 2.88 -13.83 21.27
C ARG A 40 3.94 -12.77 21.03
N PRO A 41 4.02 -12.13 19.85
CA PRO A 41 4.96 -11.05 19.68
C PRO A 41 4.59 -10.04 20.75
N THR A 42 5.54 -9.77 21.65
CA THR A 42 5.40 -8.69 22.61
C THR A 42 4.96 -7.48 21.79
N PRO A 43 3.79 -6.88 22.05
CA PRO A 43 3.44 -5.64 21.40
C PRO A 43 4.40 -4.61 21.99
N ASP A 44 5.51 -4.36 21.29
CA ASP A 44 6.24 -3.12 21.50
C ASP A 44 5.24 -2.00 21.21
N SER A 45 5.26 -0.99 22.07
CA SER A 45 4.21 0.03 22.32
C SER A 45 3.79 0.91 21.12
N PHE A 46 4.12 0.51 19.89
CA PHE A 46 3.85 1.20 18.63
C PHE A 46 3.24 0.30 17.53
N GLY A 47 2.91 -0.97 17.78
CA GLY A 47 2.19 -1.81 16.80
C GLY A 47 3.00 -2.20 15.54
N LEU A 48 4.33 -2.22 15.65
CA LEU A 48 5.23 -2.64 14.57
C LEU A 48 5.53 -4.14 14.69
N SER A 49 4.81 -4.97 13.94
CA SER A 49 5.14 -6.39 13.79
C SER A 49 6.52 -6.56 13.13
N LEU A 50 7.43 -7.24 13.83
CA LEU A 50 8.81 -7.61 13.47
C LEU A 50 8.91 -8.90 12.64
N ASP A 51 7.87 -9.29 11.90
CA ASP A 51 7.97 -10.50 11.06
C ASP A 51 8.70 -10.20 9.73
N ALA A 52 10.02 -10.11 9.80
CA ALA A 52 10.92 -9.90 8.66
C ALA A 52 10.95 -11.07 7.64
N ARG A 53 10.22 -12.17 7.90
CA ARG A 53 10.27 -13.40 7.09
C ARG A 53 9.29 -13.44 5.92
N ARG A 54 8.40 -12.45 5.79
CA ARG A 54 7.40 -12.38 4.70
C ARG A 54 7.55 -11.17 3.77
N GLY A 55 8.66 -10.44 3.87
CA GLY A 55 8.97 -9.30 2.99
C GLY A 55 10.09 -9.63 2.01
N ILE A 56 9.96 -9.18 0.76
CA ILE A 56 11.07 -9.22 -0.21
C ILE A 56 12.20 -8.34 0.33
N THR A 57 13.42 -8.88 0.36
CA THR A 57 14.60 -8.14 0.82
C THR A 57 15.38 -7.61 -0.39
N LEU A 58 15.58 -6.30 -0.46
CA LEU A 58 16.41 -5.62 -1.46
C LEU A 58 17.80 -5.34 -0.90
N SER A 59 18.84 -5.45 -1.73
CA SER A 59 20.15 -4.88 -1.42
C SER A 59 20.09 -3.35 -1.43
N ALA A 60 21.09 -2.67 -0.86
CA ALA A 60 21.17 -1.21 -0.91
C ALA A 60 21.20 -0.67 -2.35
N VAL A 61 21.98 -1.31 -3.23
CA VAL A 61 22.10 -0.93 -4.65
C VAL A 61 20.79 -1.14 -5.41
N ASP A 62 20.11 -2.27 -5.17
CA ASP A 62 18.80 -2.52 -5.79
C ASP A 62 17.73 -1.57 -5.24
N ALA A 63 17.83 -1.17 -3.97
CA ALA A 63 16.93 -0.21 -3.37
C ALA A 63 17.12 1.20 -3.93
N GLU A 64 18.35 1.66 -4.14
CA GLU A 64 18.65 2.92 -4.85
C GLU A 64 18.06 2.90 -6.26
N THR A 65 18.26 1.79 -6.98
CA THR A 65 17.68 1.61 -8.33
C THR A 65 16.16 1.63 -8.30
N ALA A 66 15.54 0.95 -7.32
CA ALA A 66 14.09 0.92 -7.15
C ALA A 66 13.52 2.31 -6.85
N VAL A 67 14.18 3.08 -5.98
CA VAL A 67 13.78 4.46 -5.65
C VAL A 67 13.93 5.40 -6.85
N SER A 68 15.04 5.28 -7.59
CA SER A 68 15.27 6.07 -8.81
C SER A 68 14.19 5.81 -9.86
N ARG A 69 13.90 4.54 -10.16
CA ARG A 69 12.84 4.14 -11.11
C ARG A 69 11.45 4.58 -10.65
N ALA A 70 11.14 4.41 -9.37
CA ALA A 70 9.88 4.87 -8.78
C ALA A 70 9.71 6.39 -8.88
N THR A 71 10.78 7.16 -8.65
CA THR A 71 10.77 8.63 -8.72
C THR A 71 10.60 9.11 -10.16
N ALA A 72 11.28 8.49 -11.11
CA ALA A 72 11.11 8.77 -12.53
C ALA A 72 9.67 8.48 -12.99
N ALA A 73 9.15 7.29 -12.70
CA ALA A 73 7.78 6.92 -13.03
C ALA A 73 6.75 7.85 -12.36
N GLY A 74 6.93 8.20 -11.08
CA GLY A 74 6.05 9.11 -10.37
C GLY A 74 6.04 10.53 -10.95
N THR A 75 7.17 11.01 -11.47
CA THR A 75 7.24 12.30 -12.17
C THR A 75 6.38 12.29 -13.44
N GLU A 76 6.42 11.20 -14.19
CA GLU A 76 5.61 11.09 -15.42
C GLU A 76 4.13 10.85 -15.14
N ILE A 77 3.81 10.14 -14.06
CA ILE A 77 2.44 10.03 -13.55
C ILE A 77 1.90 11.42 -13.19
N ARG A 78 2.67 12.25 -12.47
CA ARG A 78 2.28 13.63 -12.15
C ARG A 78 1.99 14.44 -13.42
N ASN A 79 2.85 14.32 -14.44
CA ASN A 79 2.67 15.02 -15.71
C ASN A 79 1.39 14.56 -16.43
N GLN A 80 1.14 13.25 -16.49
CA GLN A 80 -0.08 12.68 -17.05
C GLN A 80 -1.35 13.15 -16.32
N LEU A 81 -1.31 13.24 -14.99
CA LEU A 81 -2.43 13.73 -14.18
C LEU A 81 -2.71 15.23 -14.42
N ARG A 82 -1.66 16.06 -14.62
CA ARG A 82 -1.85 17.48 -14.97
C ARG A 82 -2.52 17.64 -16.33
N THR A 83 -2.11 16.86 -17.32
CA THR A 83 -2.76 16.84 -18.64
C THR A 83 -4.22 16.38 -18.51
N LEU A 84 -4.48 15.34 -17.71
CA LEU A 84 -5.84 14.85 -17.47
C LEU A 84 -6.71 15.91 -16.78
N GLU A 85 -6.19 16.64 -15.79
CA GLU A 85 -6.91 17.74 -15.13
C GLU A 85 -7.35 18.82 -16.14
N GLN A 86 -6.46 19.19 -17.07
CA GLN A 86 -6.75 20.16 -18.12
C GLN A 86 -7.87 19.65 -19.05
N GLN A 87 -7.79 18.40 -19.49
CA GLN A 87 -8.82 17.77 -20.32
C GLN A 87 -10.17 17.72 -19.62
N LEU A 88 -10.19 17.37 -18.33
CA LEU A 88 -11.42 17.34 -17.53
C LEU A 88 -11.99 18.74 -17.31
N THR A 89 -11.14 19.76 -17.16
CA THR A 89 -11.56 21.16 -17.12
C THR A 89 -12.26 21.55 -18.42
N THR A 90 -11.77 21.09 -19.58
CA THR A 90 -12.48 21.27 -20.85
C THR A 90 -13.84 20.57 -20.80
N ALA A 91 -13.92 19.30 -20.36
CA ALA A 91 -15.16 18.52 -20.28
C ALA A 91 -16.25 19.10 -19.36
N MET A 92 -15.88 19.95 -18.39
CA MET A 92 -16.82 20.69 -17.55
C MET A 92 -17.60 21.76 -18.32
N ASN A 93 -17.12 22.19 -19.48
CA ASN A 93 -17.81 23.21 -20.26
C ASN A 93 -19.07 22.63 -20.90
N GLY A 94 -20.22 23.15 -20.48
CA GLY A 94 -21.55 22.74 -20.92
C GLY A 94 -21.84 22.90 -22.41
N SER A 95 -20.95 23.47 -23.25
CA SER A 95 -21.15 23.55 -24.70
C SER A 95 -20.64 22.33 -25.48
N LEU A 96 -19.97 21.37 -24.81
CA LEU A 96 -19.43 20.14 -25.41
C LEU A 96 -20.48 19.03 -25.63
N VAL A 97 -21.78 19.37 -25.55
CA VAL A 97 -22.86 18.37 -25.46
C VAL A 97 -23.21 17.72 -26.79
N SER A 98 -22.87 18.32 -27.93
CA SER A 98 -23.44 17.83 -29.18
C SER A 98 -22.39 17.13 -30.04
N PRO A 99 -22.68 15.91 -30.52
CA PRO A 99 -22.03 15.36 -31.69
C PRO A 99 -22.19 16.22 -32.97
N ARG A 100 -22.73 17.43 -32.87
CA ARG A 100 -22.89 18.39 -33.95
C ARG A 100 -22.26 19.76 -33.66
N THR A 101 -21.84 20.03 -32.41
CA THR A 101 -21.21 21.30 -32.03
C THR A 101 -19.72 21.05 -31.85
N ALA A 102 -18.97 21.26 -32.93
CA ALA A 102 -17.54 21.01 -32.98
C ALA A 102 -16.79 22.15 -32.30
N LEU A 103 -16.26 21.91 -31.10
CA LEU A 103 -15.09 22.64 -30.64
C LEU A 103 -13.87 21.94 -31.24
N LEU A 104 -13.18 22.63 -32.15
CA LEU A 104 -11.93 22.19 -32.75
C LEU A 104 -10.79 22.73 -31.89
N ILE A 105 -9.98 21.83 -31.32
CA ILE A 105 -8.65 22.15 -30.78
C ILE A 105 -7.68 21.35 -31.64
N ASP A 106 -6.75 22.04 -32.33
CA ASP A 106 -5.80 21.44 -33.27
C ASP A 106 -6.46 20.49 -34.28
N GLU A 107 -7.52 20.97 -34.94
CA GLU A 107 -8.31 20.26 -35.97
C GLU A 107 -9.02 18.97 -35.49
N THR A 108 -8.85 18.60 -34.22
CA THR A 108 -9.47 17.41 -33.63
C THR A 108 -10.74 17.80 -32.89
N ARG A 109 -11.84 17.11 -33.22
CA ARG A 109 -13.14 17.37 -32.61
C ARG A 109 -13.14 17.00 -31.13
N VAL A 110 -13.27 17.99 -30.25
CA VAL A 110 -13.31 17.79 -28.80
C VAL A 110 -14.73 17.46 -28.37
N SER A 111 -14.92 16.28 -27.80
CA SER A 111 -16.19 15.84 -27.23
C SER A 111 -15.95 15.22 -25.86
N ARG A 112 -16.97 15.24 -24.99
CA ARG A 112 -16.93 14.55 -23.69
C ARG A 112 -16.62 13.07 -23.82
N LEU A 113 -17.10 12.41 -24.89
CA LEU A 113 -16.77 11.02 -25.19
C LEU A 113 -15.27 10.83 -25.48
N ASN A 114 -14.66 11.73 -26.27
CA ASN A 114 -13.23 11.67 -26.57
C ASN A 114 -12.40 11.90 -25.31
N ILE A 115 -12.79 12.86 -24.47
CA ILE A 115 -12.12 13.13 -23.19
C ILE A 115 -12.26 11.95 -22.23
N HIS A 116 -13.45 11.34 -22.13
CA HIS A 116 -13.65 10.14 -21.33
C HIS A 116 -12.75 8.97 -21.79
N THR A 117 -12.67 8.76 -23.11
CA THR A 117 -11.81 7.73 -23.69
C THR A 117 -10.33 8.03 -23.44
N ALA A 118 -9.92 9.30 -23.58
CA ALA A 118 -8.57 9.75 -23.28
C ALA A 118 -8.22 9.53 -21.80
N ALA A 119 -9.14 9.85 -20.87
CA ALA A 119 -8.97 9.60 -19.44
C ALA A 119 -8.71 8.12 -19.16
N GLY A 120 -9.49 7.20 -19.75
CA GLY A 120 -9.25 5.77 -19.60
C GLY A 120 -7.88 5.31 -20.11
N ARG A 121 -7.42 5.87 -21.25
CA ARG A 121 -6.07 5.61 -21.76
C ARG A 121 -4.98 6.16 -20.84
N THR A 122 -5.18 7.35 -20.28
CA THR A 122 -4.26 7.97 -19.32
C THR A 122 -4.12 7.11 -18.08
N LEU A 123 -5.22 6.63 -17.48
CA LEU A 123 -5.16 5.74 -16.33
C LEU A 123 -4.44 4.42 -16.65
N THR A 124 -4.72 3.85 -17.82
CA THR A 124 -4.01 2.65 -18.30
C THR A 124 -2.51 2.92 -18.47
N ALA A 125 -2.13 4.11 -18.93
CA ALA A 125 -0.72 4.51 -19.06
C ALA A 125 -0.05 4.70 -17.69
N ILE A 126 -0.75 5.28 -16.71
CA ILE A 126 -0.29 5.36 -15.32
C ILE A 126 -0.01 3.96 -14.77
N ASP A 127 -0.95 3.04 -14.92
CA ASP A 127 -0.79 1.67 -14.42
C ASP A 127 0.38 0.93 -15.09
N ARG A 128 0.63 1.20 -16.38
CA ARG A 128 1.82 0.69 -17.09
C ARG A 128 3.12 1.31 -16.60
N LEU A 129 3.15 2.61 -16.31
CA LEU A 129 4.33 3.28 -15.73
C LEU A 129 4.66 2.68 -14.36
N VAL A 130 3.64 2.45 -13.54
CA VAL A 130 3.79 1.78 -12.24
C VAL A 130 4.34 0.37 -12.43
N ALA A 131 3.75 -0.44 -13.31
CA ALA A 131 4.24 -1.79 -13.58
C ALA A 131 5.71 -1.80 -14.08
N GLY A 132 6.10 -0.82 -14.90
CA GLY A 132 7.47 -0.67 -15.41
C GLY A 132 8.50 -0.25 -14.36
N ALA A 133 8.08 0.26 -13.20
CA ALA A 133 8.97 0.67 -12.12
C ALA A 133 9.47 -0.48 -11.22
N GLU A 134 9.05 -1.72 -11.50
CA GLU A 134 9.49 -2.90 -10.74
C GLU A 134 11.01 -3.11 -10.83
N THR A 135 11.63 -3.42 -9.68
CA THR A 135 13.04 -3.73 -9.54
C THR A 135 13.21 -4.93 -8.63
N GLY A 136 13.81 -6.01 -9.11
CA GLY A 136 14.10 -7.19 -8.29
C GLY A 136 12.86 -7.78 -7.58
N ARG A 137 11.70 -7.81 -8.25
CA ARG A 137 10.39 -8.22 -7.70
C ARG A 137 9.76 -7.27 -6.70
N VAL A 138 10.29 -6.07 -6.56
CA VAL A 138 9.75 -5.02 -5.70
C VAL A 138 9.26 -3.86 -6.53
N ASN A 139 8.06 -3.38 -6.20
CA ASN A 139 7.53 -2.16 -6.77
C ASN A 139 7.12 -1.17 -5.68
N LEU A 140 7.95 -0.16 -5.44
CA LEU A 140 7.72 0.82 -4.36
C LEU A 140 6.50 1.73 -4.61
N ILE A 141 5.93 1.71 -5.81
CA ILE A 141 4.81 2.58 -6.21
C ILE A 141 3.57 1.81 -6.67
N SER A 142 3.48 0.50 -6.41
CA SER A 142 2.27 -0.29 -6.71
C SER A 142 1.42 -0.52 -5.47
N SER A 143 0.09 -0.48 -5.62
CA SER A 143 -0.87 -0.86 -4.58
C SER A 143 -0.88 -2.36 -4.28
N ALA A 144 -0.40 -3.18 -5.22
CA ALA A 144 -0.22 -4.62 -5.01
C ALA A 144 1.00 -4.93 -4.13
N GLN A 145 1.93 -3.98 -3.98
CA GLN A 145 3.13 -4.18 -3.17
C GLN A 145 2.82 -3.95 -1.68
N GLY A 146 3.19 -4.95 -0.87
CA GLY A 146 3.16 -4.84 0.58
C GLY A 146 4.34 -4.08 1.18
N ARG A 147 4.73 -4.46 2.39
CA ARG A 147 5.97 -3.95 3.01
C ARG A 147 7.20 -4.57 2.31
N VAL A 148 8.23 -3.75 2.16
CA VAL A 148 9.52 -4.11 1.57
C VAL A 148 10.59 -3.93 2.61
N THR A 149 11.50 -4.88 2.72
CA THR A 149 12.67 -4.74 3.61
C THR A 149 13.89 -4.41 2.76
N ILE A 150 14.57 -3.32 3.08
CA ILE A 150 15.82 -2.93 2.45
C ILE A 150 16.94 -3.30 3.42
N GLN A 151 17.89 -4.10 2.96
CA GLN A 151 19.13 -4.35 3.69
C GLN A 151 20.10 -3.20 3.40
N THR A 152 20.36 -2.39 4.42
CA THR A 152 21.14 -1.15 4.27
C THR A 152 22.63 -1.36 4.51
N THR A 153 23.05 -2.44 5.18
CA THR A 153 24.47 -2.73 5.40
C THR A 153 24.76 -4.23 5.29
N GLU A 154 26.02 -4.55 4.99
CA GLU A 154 26.54 -5.93 5.01
C GLU A 154 26.48 -6.56 6.41
N PHE A 155 26.54 -5.73 7.47
CA PHE A 155 26.46 -6.16 8.87
C PHE A 155 25.04 -6.34 9.41
N GLY A 156 24.02 -6.35 8.55
CA GLY A 156 22.65 -6.69 8.94
C GLY A 156 21.75 -5.51 9.31
N GLY A 157 22.10 -4.28 8.94
CA GLY A 157 21.19 -3.14 9.01
C GLY A 157 20.00 -3.34 8.08
N ARG A 158 18.78 -3.12 8.58
CA ARG A 158 17.54 -3.30 7.81
C ARG A 158 16.59 -2.12 8.03
N VAL A 159 15.93 -1.68 6.97
CA VAL A 159 14.86 -0.70 7.01
C VAL A 159 13.65 -1.29 6.32
N THR A 160 12.49 -1.24 6.96
CA THR A 160 11.24 -1.67 6.34
C THR A 160 10.49 -0.44 5.85
N VAL A 161 10.22 -0.40 4.54
CA VAL A 161 9.44 0.66 3.90
C VAL A 161 8.10 0.10 3.43
N ARG A 162 7.07 0.96 3.44
CA ARG A 162 5.79 0.65 2.79
C ARG A 162 5.83 1.16 1.36
N ALA A 163 5.21 0.43 0.44
CA ALA A 163 4.95 0.97 -0.89
C ALA A 163 4.05 2.22 -0.80
N LEU A 164 4.31 3.16 -1.69
CA LEU A 164 3.60 4.43 -1.84
C LEU A 164 2.86 4.37 -3.17
N PRO A 165 1.66 3.75 -3.21
CA PRO A 165 1.06 3.35 -4.47
C PRO A 165 0.74 4.57 -5.35
N LEU A 166 1.06 4.55 -6.64
CA LEU A 166 0.77 5.64 -7.60
C LEU A 166 -0.05 5.14 -8.79
N ASP A 167 -0.56 3.91 -8.70
CA ASP A 167 -1.49 3.35 -9.68
C ASP A 167 -2.89 3.94 -9.52
N SER A 168 -3.74 3.68 -10.52
CA SER A 168 -5.11 4.18 -10.55
C SER A 168 -5.92 3.81 -9.30
N GLN A 169 -5.67 2.63 -8.73
CA GLN A 169 -6.26 2.19 -7.46
C GLN A 169 -5.72 2.96 -6.26
N GLY A 170 -4.39 3.07 -6.12
CA GLY A 170 -3.74 3.80 -5.02
C GLY A 170 -3.97 5.30 -5.02
N LEU A 171 -4.40 5.85 -6.15
CA LEU A 171 -4.78 7.26 -6.34
C LEU A 171 -6.30 7.51 -6.31
N ASP A 172 -7.12 6.47 -6.12
CA ASP A 172 -8.59 6.55 -6.14
C ASP A 172 -9.17 7.14 -7.45
N LEU A 173 -8.55 6.77 -8.57
CA LEU A 173 -8.94 7.20 -9.91
C LEU A 173 -9.70 6.12 -10.68
N THR A 174 -9.92 4.95 -10.08
CA THR A 174 -10.71 3.89 -10.71
C THR A 174 -12.15 4.35 -10.95
N GLY A 175 -12.65 4.12 -12.16
CA GLY A 175 -14.04 4.42 -12.50
C GLY A 175 -14.37 5.90 -12.72
N ILE A 176 -13.38 6.79 -12.84
CA ILE A 176 -13.67 8.19 -13.22
C ILE A 176 -14.35 8.26 -14.59
N SER A 177 -15.26 9.22 -14.74
CA SER A 177 -16.02 9.44 -15.97
C SER A 177 -16.02 10.92 -16.34
N ALA A 178 -16.14 11.22 -17.63
CA ALA A 178 -16.26 12.57 -18.16
C ALA A 178 -17.43 12.71 -19.14
N LEU A 179 -18.38 11.77 -19.11
CA LEU A 179 -19.50 11.72 -20.06
C LEU A 179 -20.53 12.83 -19.80
N THR A 180 -20.66 13.26 -18.55
CA THR A 180 -21.50 14.39 -18.13
C THR A 180 -20.65 15.45 -17.44
N GLU A 181 -21.20 16.66 -17.29
CA GLU A 181 -20.52 17.78 -16.63
C GLU A 181 -20.29 17.50 -15.14
N SER A 182 -21.31 16.94 -14.47
CA SER A 182 -21.20 16.51 -13.08
C SER A 182 -20.08 15.48 -12.91
N GLN A 183 -20.02 14.46 -13.78
CA GLN A 183 -18.96 13.45 -13.74
C GLN A 183 -17.58 14.06 -14.03
N ALA A 184 -17.47 14.97 -15.00
CA ALA A 184 -16.21 15.66 -15.30
C ALA A 184 -15.71 16.51 -14.11
N THR A 185 -16.63 17.18 -13.40
CA THR A 185 -16.32 17.98 -12.20
C THR A 185 -15.84 17.10 -11.05
N GLU A 186 -16.53 15.99 -10.83
CA GLU A 186 -16.14 14.99 -9.82
C GLU A 186 -14.78 14.37 -10.15
N ALA A 187 -14.60 13.89 -11.38
CA ALA A 187 -13.34 13.32 -11.85
C ALA A 187 -12.19 14.30 -11.71
N ARG A 188 -12.39 15.58 -12.06
CA ARG A 188 -11.37 16.62 -11.89
C ARG A 188 -10.99 16.79 -10.43
N THR A 189 -11.97 16.79 -9.53
CA THR A 189 -11.73 16.91 -8.09
C THR A 189 -10.86 15.76 -7.58
N ARG A 190 -11.18 14.52 -7.97
CA ARG A 190 -10.37 13.34 -7.63
C ARG A 190 -8.95 13.43 -8.21
N VAL A 191 -8.81 13.87 -9.46
CA VAL A 191 -7.49 14.07 -10.10
C VAL A 191 -6.65 15.12 -9.36
N ARG A 192 -7.26 16.20 -8.86
CA ARG A 192 -6.56 17.20 -8.04
C ARG A 192 -6.07 16.65 -6.71
N LEU A 193 -6.89 15.84 -6.03
CA LEU A 193 -6.48 15.14 -4.81
C LEU A 193 -5.37 14.12 -5.08
N ALA A 194 -5.47 13.40 -6.20
CA ALA A 194 -4.43 12.49 -6.66
C ALA A 194 -3.11 13.22 -6.93
N LEU A 195 -3.14 14.41 -7.57
CA LEU A 195 -1.94 15.23 -7.78
C LEU A 195 -1.25 15.60 -6.47
N GLN A 196 -1.99 16.07 -5.46
CA GLN A 196 -1.44 16.36 -4.14
C GLN A 196 -0.83 15.12 -3.49
N THR A 197 -1.52 13.98 -3.64
CA THR A 197 -1.05 12.70 -3.12
C THR A 197 0.24 12.23 -3.81
N VAL A 198 0.34 12.37 -5.14
CA VAL A 198 1.55 12.07 -5.91
C VAL A 198 2.71 12.96 -5.48
N GLU A 199 2.48 14.26 -5.31
CA GLU A 199 3.53 15.20 -4.86
C GLU A 199 4.06 14.82 -3.47
N SER A 200 3.18 14.53 -2.52
CA SER A 200 3.57 14.06 -1.18
C SER A 200 4.35 12.74 -1.21
N ARG A 201 3.91 11.77 -2.03
CA ARG A 201 4.57 10.47 -2.18
C ARG A 201 5.93 10.60 -2.87
N LEU A 202 6.06 11.48 -3.88
CA LEU A 202 7.34 11.81 -4.51
C LEU A 202 8.33 12.45 -3.54
N SER A 203 7.88 13.39 -2.70
CA SER A 203 8.74 13.94 -1.63
C SER A 203 9.22 12.86 -0.66
N SER A 204 8.35 11.89 -0.34
CA SER A 204 8.70 10.75 0.52
C SER A 204 9.72 9.80 -0.14
N LEU A 205 9.59 9.56 -1.46
CA LEU A 205 10.56 8.78 -2.23
C LEU A 205 11.93 9.49 -2.33
N ALA A 206 11.93 10.80 -2.52
CA ALA A 206 13.16 11.60 -2.54
C ALA A 206 13.86 11.57 -1.18
N ALA A 207 13.11 11.70 -0.08
CA ALA A 207 13.65 11.57 1.27
C ALA A 207 14.25 10.16 1.50
N LEU A 208 13.56 9.11 1.06
CA LEU A 208 14.07 7.74 1.10
C LEU A 208 15.38 7.61 0.32
N GLY A 209 15.45 8.15 -0.91
CA GLY A 209 16.67 8.18 -1.73
C GLY A 209 17.84 8.84 -1.00
N GLY A 210 17.64 10.03 -0.44
CA GLY A 210 18.68 10.71 0.34
C GLY A 210 19.16 9.93 1.57
N THR A 211 18.27 9.19 2.24
CA THR A 211 18.68 8.32 3.36
C THR A 211 19.48 7.09 2.94
N LEU A 212 19.26 6.58 1.72
CA LEU A 212 20.01 5.44 1.17
C LEU A 212 21.40 5.89 0.71
N GLU A 213 21.49 7.00 -0.02
CA GLU A 213 22.77 7.57 -0.49
C GLU A 213 23.71 7.91 0.67
N PHE A 214 23.22 8.55 1.74
CA PHE A 214 24.02 8.88 2.93
C PHE A 214 24.61 7.64 3.61
N ARG A 215 23.89 6.51 3.59
CA ARG A 215 24.33 5.25 4.21
C ARG A 215 25.25 4.42 3.30
N SER A 216 25.09 4.54 1.98
CA SER A 216 25.94 3.91 0.96
C SER A 216 27.33 4.56 0.89
N GLY A 217 27.41 5.87 1.16
CA GLY A 217 28.65 6.66 1.09
C GLY A 217 29.66 6.49 2.24
N THR A 218 29.33 5.80 3.35
CA THR A 218 30.26 5.67 4.49
C THR A 218 30.16 4.32 5.21
N ALA A 219 31.13 3.44 4.94
CA ALA A 219 31.71 2.62 6.01
C ALA A 219 32.66 3.51 6.83
N GLN A 220 32.14 4.43 7.63
CA GLN A 220 32.93 5.22 8.58
C GLN A 220 32.13 5.45 9.87
N PRO A 221 32.83 5.55 11.02
CA PRO A 221 32.33 5.14 12.33
C PRO A 221 31.20 6.05 12.82
N PHE A 222 30.39 5.51 13.73
CA PHE A 222 29.40 6.25 14.53
C PHE A 222 29.88 7.68 14.83
N VAL A 223 29.36 8.66 14.09
CA VAL A 223 29.37 10.05 14.53
C VAL A 223 27.98 10.30 15.09
N GLU A 224 27.92 10.29 16.42
CA GLU A 224 26.84 10.83 17.21
C GLU A 224 26.73 12.33 16.90
N ILE A 225 25.89 12.69 15.93
CA ILE A 225 25.49 14.08 15.70
C ILE A 225 24.19 14.28 16.48
N GLY A 226 24.36 14.76 17.71
CA GLY A 226 23.29 15.26 18.55
C GLY A 226 22.67 16.51 17.92
N ASN A 227 21.38 16.43 17.64
CA ASN A 227 20.43 17.53 17.63
C ASN A 227 19.15 16.99 18.25
N GLU A 228 19.08 17.07 19.59
CA GLU A 228 18.09 16.40 20.45
C GLU A 228 16.66 16.97 20.37
N GLU A 229 16.38 17.95 19.51
CA GLU A 229 15.07 18.61 19.51
C GLU A 229 14.08 18.10 18.44
N PHE A 230 14.51 17.32 17.43
CA PHE A 230 13.61 16.70 16.44
C PHE A 230 13.23 15.25 16.75
N PHE A 231 13.79 14.65 17.81
CA PHE A 231 13.68 13.22 18.12
C PHE A 231 13.18 12.91 19.54
N ALA A 232 12.34 13.76 20.13
CA ALA A 232 11.78 13.54 21.47
C ALA A 232 10.94 12.24 21.64
N GLY A 233 10.72 11.46 20.58
CA GLY A 233 9.91 10.24 20.63
C GLY A 233 10.61 8.91 20.34
N ALA A 234 11.85 8.87 19.82
CA ALA A 234 12.29 7.67 19.08
C ALA A 234 13.62 7.01 19.50
N VAL A 235 14.36 7.52 20.50
CA VAL A 235 15.60 6.86 20.92
C VAL A 235 15.63 6.66 22.43
N ARG A 236 15.21 5.48 22.88
CA ARG A 236 15.57 4.93 24.20
C ARG A 236 16.28 3.60 24.01
N GLY A 237 17.53 3.67 23.56
CA GLY A 237 18.49 2.58 23.68
C GLY A 237 19.47 2.91 24.80
N ARG A 238 19.38 2.21 25.93
CA ARG A 238 20.33 2.31 27.03
C ARG A 238 21.66 1.69 26.60
N LEU A 239 22.71 2.50 26.46
CA LEU A 239 24.07 2.01 26.27
C LEU A 239 24.52 1.27 27.53
N VAL A 240 24.72 -0.05 27.43
CA VAL A 240 25.41 -0.83 28.45
C VAL A 240 26.90 -0.75 28.14
N ASN A 241 27.64 -0.02 28.97
CA ASN A 241 29.10 -0.01 28.94
C ASN A 241 29.61 -1.43 29.21
N LEU A 242 30.19 -2.09 28.21
CA LEU A 242 31.11 -3.20 28.41
C LEU A 242 32.53 -2.62 28.32
N ARG A 243 33.12 -2.30 29.47
CA ARG A 243 34.57 -2.10 29.59
C ARG A 243 35.20 -3.42 30.07
N ALA A 244 36.26 -3.79 29.35
CA ALA A 244 37.44 -4.61 29.69
C ALA A 244 37.28 -5.74 30.71
#